data_AF-A0A8B3GI41-F1
#
_entry.id   AF-A0A8B3GI41-F1
#
_cell.length_a   1.000
_cell.length_b   1.000
_cell.length_c   1.000
_cell.angle_alpha   90.00
_cell.angle_beta   90.00
_cell.angle_gamma   90.00
#
_symmetry.space_group_name_H-M   'P 1'
#
loop_
_entity.id
_entity.type
_entity.pdbx_description
1 polymer ?
#
loop_
_entity_poly.entity_id
_entity_poly.type
_entity_poly.pdbx_seq_one_letter_code
_entity_poly.pdbx_strand_id
1 'polypeptide(L)'
;MHQIPLHDKDVNPDGEKKKAHYHLVLNYKGNKSFEQIDEIARSLRAPAPQRISSLTGAVRYLTHMDNPEKYQYDSSNIQTFGGFDLENCLALSTGDKRQALRDMLAFISENNILHLKDGKSTLFRTVC
;
A
#
# COMPACT_ATOMS: atom_id res chain seq x y z
N MET A 1 -14.60 -16.40 -5.89
CA MET A 1 -14.77 -15.30 -6.86
C MET A 1 -13.85 -14.18 -6.40
N HIS A 2 -12.76 -13.95 -7.13
CA HIS A 2 -11.74 -13.00 -6.72
C HIS A 2 -12.12 -11.63 -7.34
N GLN A 3 -12.49 -10.65 -6.51
CA GLN A 3 -12.69 -9.27 -6.94
C GLN A 3 -11.78 -8.29 -6.18
N ILE A 4 -11.19 -7.33 -6.92
CA ILE A 4 -10.58 -6.08 -6.44
C ILE A 4 -11.54 -5.40 -5.44
N PRO A 5 -11.09 -4.67 -4.40
CA PRO A 5 -12.02 -4.06 -3.45
C PRO A 5 -13.03 -3.18 -4.18
N LEU A 6 -14.32 -3.49 -3.99
CA LEU A 6 -15.40 -2.64 -4.47
C LEU A 6 -15.46 -1.40 -3.58
N HIS A 7 -15.26 -0.23 -4.17
CA HIS A 7 -15.42 1.03 -3.47
C HIS A 7 -16.90 1.41 -3.41
N ASP A 8 -17.60 0.90 -2.41
CA ASP A 8 -19.03 1.10 -2.16
C ASP A 8 -19.33 1.90 -0.90
N LYS A 9 -18.33 2.48 -0.23
CA LYS A 9 -18.47 3.29 0.99
C LYS A 9 -17.93 4.70 0.85
N ASP A 10 -17.56 5.08 -0.36
CA ASP A 10 -17.05 6.42 -0.63
C ASP A 10 -18.17 7.46 -0.56
N VAL A 11 -17.86 8.61 0.03
CA VAL A 11 -18.78 9.73 0.22
C VAL A 11 -18.23 10.95 -0.51
N ASN A 12 -19.11 11.72 -1.13
CA ASN A 12 -18.81 13.02 -1.72
C ASN A 12 -18.63 14.08 -0.63
N PRO A 13 -17.98 15.22 -0.92
CA PRO A 13 -17.85 16.32 0.03
C PRO A 13 -19.18 16.87 0.57
N ASP A 14 -20.27 16.70 -0.17
CA ASP A 14 -21.64 17.09 0.21
C ASP A 14 -22.35 16.06 1.12
N GLY A 15 -21.70 14.93 1.41
CA GLY A 15 -22.26 13.84 2.22
C GLY A 15 -23.01 12.78 1.43
N GLU A 16 -23.17 12.93 0.11
CA GLU A 16 -23.84 11.94 -0.71
C GLU A 16 -22.94 10.72 -0.99
N LYS A 17 -23.54 9.53 -0.99
CA LYS A 17 -22.82 8.29 -1.28
C LYS A 17 -22.43 8.24 -2.76
N LYS A 18 -21.16 8.00 -3.05
CA LYS A 18 -20.68 7.80 -4.43
C LYS A 18 -21.19 6.49 -5.03
N LYS A 19 -21.34 6.47 -6.35
CA LYS A 19 -21.63 5.25 -7.09
C LYS A 19 -20.51 4.23 -6.85
N ALA A 20 -20.89 2.98 -6.62
CA ALA A 20 -19.95 1.89 -6.42
C ALA A 20 -19.04 1.73 -7.65
N HIS A 21 -17.73 1.64 -7.43
CA HIS A 21 -16.72 1.60 -8.49
C HIS A 21 -15.51 0.77 -8.07
N TYR A 22 -14.64 0.47 -9.03
CA TYR A 22 -13.35 -0.18 -8.78
C TYR A 22 -12.22 0.74 -9.21
N HIS A 23 -11.10 0.67 -8.48
CA HIS A 23 -9.84 1.24 -8.92
C HIS A 23 -8.94 0.16 -9.51
N LEU A 24 -8.26 0.49 -10.61
CA LEU A 24 -7.32 -0.40 -11.28
C LEU A 24 -5.98 0.29 -11.44
N VAL A 25 -4.90 -0.38 -11.02
CA VAL A 25 -3.52 0.05 -11.26
C VAL A 25 -2.92 -0.86 -12.32
N LEU A 26 -2.49 -0.28 -13.43
CA LEU A 26 -1.80 -1.00 -14.50
C LEU A 26 -0.31 -0.69 -14.43
N ASN A 27 0.50 -1.72 -14.15
CA ASN A 27 1.95 -1.61 -14.06
C ASN A 27 2.62 -2.44 -15.16
N TYR A 28 3.50 -1.81 -15.95
CA TYR A 28 4.22 -2.45 -17.06
C TYR A 28 5.73 -2.25 -16.90
N LYS A 29 6.52 -3.27 -17.25
CA LYS A 29 7.99 -3.16 -17.26
C LYS A 29 8.52 -2.15 -18.28
N GLY A 30 7.81 -1.98 -19.39
CA GLY A 30 8.17 -1.05 -20.46
C GLY A 30 7.20 0.12 -20.52
N ASN A 31 7.65 1.21 -21.14
CA ASN A 31 6.82 2.38 -21.35
C ASN A 31 5.59 2.04 -22.19
N LYS A 32 4.45 2.60 -21.79
CA LYS A 32 3.21 2.60 -22.55
C LYS A 32 2.83 4.03 -22.88
N SER A 33 2.39 4.24 -24.12
CA SER A 33 1.81 5.52 -24.52
C SER A 33 0.45 5.71 -23.85
N PHE A 34 -0.04 6.94 -23.79
CA PHE A 34 -1.36 7.21 -23.23
C PHE A 34 -2.45 6.50 -24.04
N GLU A 35 -2.33 6.51 -25.36
CA GLU A 35 -3.29 5.94 -26.32
C GLU A 35 -3.45 4.43 -26.09
N GLN A 36 -2.34 3.71 -25.87
CA GLN A 36 -2.38 2.28 -25.57
C GLN A 36 -3.15 1.97 -24.29
N ILE A 37 -3.04 2.82 -23.28
CA ILE A 37 -3.76 2.62 -22.01
C ILE A 37 -5.22 3.10 -22.13
N ASP A 38 -5.47 4.14 -22.92
CA ASP A 38 -6.82 4.66 -23.16
C ASP A 38 -7.66 3.67 -23.97
N GLU A 39 -7.08 2.94 -24.93
CA GLU A 39 -7.73 1.82 -25.61
C GLU A 39 -8.22 0.75 -24.62
N ILE A 40 -7.39 0.39 -23.64
CA ILE A 40 -7.77 -0.55 -22.58
C ILE A 40 -8.90 0.04 -21.72
N ALA A 41 -8.78 1.30 -21.29
CA ALA A 41 -9.79 1.96 -20.46
C ALA A 41 -11.16 2.01 -21.17
N ARG A 42 -11.19 2.35 -22.46
CA ARG A 42 -12.41 2.34 -23.29
C ARG A 42 -13.00 0.94 -23.42
N SER A 43 -12.18 -0.10 -23.59
CA SER A 43 -12.65 -1.49 -23.65
C SER A 43 -13.36 -1.92 -22.36
N LEU A 44 -12.91 -1.40 -21.22
CA LEU A 44 -13.49 -1.62 -19.90
C LEU A 44 -14.67 -0.68 -19.59
N ARG A 45 -15.01 0.24 -20.51
CA ARG A 45 -15.97 1.35 -20.29
C ARG A 45 -15.61 2.18 -19.06
N ALA A 46 -14.31 2.30 -18.80
CA ALA A 46 -13.75 3.09 -17.71
C ALA A 46 -13.50 4.54 -18.15
N PRO A 47 -13.39 5.49 -17.20
CA PRO A 47 -12.92 6.84 -17.47
C PRO A 47 -11.51 6.86 -18.07
N ALA A 48 -11.14 8.00 -18.66
CA ALA A 48 -9.80 8.21 -19.20
C ALA A 48 -8.72 7.90 -18.13
N PRO A 49 -7.64 7.18 -18.49
CA PRO A 49 -6.64 6.76 -17.54
C PRO A 49 -5.80 7.95 -17.05
N GLN A 50 -5.23 7.83 -15.86
CA GLN A 50 -4.35 8.85 -15.29
C GLN A 50 -2.94 8.31 -15.11
N ARG A 51 -1.93 9.11 -15.48
CA ARG A 51 -0.53 8.77 -15.22
C ARG A 51 -0.26 8.91 -13.72
N ILE A 52 0.25 7.84 -13.12
CA ILE A 52 0.66 7.85 -11.71
C ILE A 52 2.10 8.36 -11.58
N SER A 53 2.36 9.17 -10.55
CA SER A 53 3.70 9.65 -10.20
C SER A 53 4.45 8.68 -9.27
N SER A 54 3.71 7.90 -8.47
CA SER A 54 4.23 6.92 -7.53
C SER A 54 3.37 5.65 -7.55
N LEU A 55 4.00 4.51 -7.81
CA LEU A 55 3.33 3.21 -7.78
C LEU A 55 2.83 2.87 -6.38
N THR A 56 3.67 3.05 -5.35
CA THR A 56 3.29 2.82 -3.95
C THR A 56 2.13 3.71 -3.53
N GLY A 57 2.15 4.99 -3.91
CA GLY A 57 1.04 5.91 -3.61
C GLY A 57 -0.27 5.47 -4.26
N ALA A 58 -0.22 5.04 -5.53
CA ALA A 58 -1.41 4.54 -6.23
C ALA A 58 -1.97 3.26 -5.61
N VAL A 59 -1.11 2.34 -5.16
CA VAL A 59 -1.54 1.10 -4.48
C VAL A 59 -2.13 1.40 -3.09
N ARG A 60 -1.51 2.30 -2.30
CA ARG A 60 -2.05 2.75 -1.01
C ARG A 60 -3.41 3.43 -1.17
N TYR A 61 -3.62 4.16 -2.27
CA TYR A 61 -4.88 4.81 -2.58
C TYR A 61 -6.04 3.81 -2.77
N LEU A 62 -5.78 2.58 -3.24
CA LEU A 62 -6.80 1.52 -3.36
C LEU A 62 -7.49 1.16 -2.04
N THR A 63 -6.92 1.56 -0.91
CA THR A 63 -7.47 1.30 0.43
C THR A 63 -7.68 2.56 1.25
N HIS A 64 -7.42 3.73 0.65
CA HIS A 64 -7.39 5.04 1.31
C HIS A 64 -6.40 5.15 2.49
N MET A 65 -5.32 4.35 2.48
CA MET A 65 -4.36 4.25 3.58
C MET A 65 -3.74 5.59 4.01
N ASP A 66 -3.63 6.56 3.09
CA ASP A 66 -3.08 7.90 3.33
C ASP A 66 -4.13 8.98 3.60
N ASN A 67 -5.42 8.61 3.58
CA ASN A 67 -6.57 9.51 3.66
C ASN A 67 -7.47 9.08 4.83
N PRO A 68 -7.09 9.35 6.09
CA PRO A 68 -7.82 8.90 7.28
C PRO A 68 -9.25 9.44 7.36
N GLU A 69 -9.56 10.53 6.65
CA GLU A 69 -10.89 11.10 6.52
C GLU A 69 -11.84 10.26 5.65
N LYS A 70 -11.31 9.37 4.82
CA LYS A 70 -12.09 8.47 3.96
C LYS A 70 -12.26 7.10 4.60
N TYR A 71 -13.28 6.39 4.17
CA TYR A 71 -13.47 4.99 4.57
C TYR A 71 -12.24 4.15 4.20
N GLN A 72 -11.68 3.44 5.18
CA GLN A 72 -10.51 2.59 5.02
C GLN A 72 -10.93 1.18 4.56
N TYR A 73 -10.48 0.77 3.38
CA TYR A 73 -10.74 -0.58 2.87
C TYR A 73 -9.64 -1.55 3.33
N ASP A 74 -9.98 -2.82 3.44
CA ASP A 74 -9.05 -3.86 3.85
C ASP A 74 -8.08 -4.20 2.70
N SER A 75 -6.78 -4.13 2.98
CA SER A 75 -5.72 -4.45 2.02
C SER A 75 -5.69 -5.92 1.61
N SER A 76 -6.24 -6.82 2.42
CA SER A 76 -6.39 -8.24 2.07
C SER A 76 -7.36 -8.48 0.90
N ASN A 77 -8.22 -7.50 0.59
CA ASN A 77 -9.10 -7.55 -0.58
C ASN A 77 -8.42 -7.12 -1.88
N ILE A 78 -7.22 -6.51 -1.82
CA ILE A 78 -6.48 -6.13 -3.02
C ILE A 78 -6.10 -7.39 -3.80
N GLN A 79 -6.33 -7.35 -5.11
CA GLN A 79 -6.01 -8.46 -5.99
C GLN A 79 -4.91 -8.09 -6.94
N THR A 80 -3.95 -8.99 -7.06
CA THR A 80 -2.81 -8.83 -7.94
C THR A 80 -2.83 -9.86 -9.05
N PHE A 81 -2.34 -9.45 -10.21
CA PHE A 81 -2.24 -10.27 -11.40
C PHE A 81 -0.82 -10.15 -11.99
N GLY A 82 -0.44 -11.07 -12.86
CA GLY A 82 0.84 -11.00 -13.58
C GLY A 82 2.09 -11.07 -12.67
N GLY A 83 1.96 -11.66 -11.49
CA GLY A 83 3.07 -11.80 -10.53
C GLY A 83 3.47 -10.50 -9.82
N PHE A 84 2.57 -9.52 -9.72
CA PHE A 84 2.82 -8.29 -8.99
C PHE A 84 2.97 -8.55 -7.47
N ASP A 85 4.09 -8.13 -6.91
CA ASP A 85 4.42 -8.26 -5.49
C ASP A 85 3.85 -7.09 -4.68
N LEU A 86 2.67 -7.31 -4.11
CA LEU A 86 1.95 -6.31 -3.31
C LEU A 86 2.69 -5.98 -2.01
N GLU A 87 3.20 -7.00 -1.33
CA GLU A 87 3.83 -6.85 -0.01
C GLU A 87 5.07 -5.97 -0.12
N ASN A 88 5.92 -6.22 -1.10
CA ASN A 88 7.10 -5.39 -1.32
C ASN A 88 6.73 -3.97 -1.78
N CYS A 89 5.66 -3.80 -2.55
CA CYS A 89 5.18 -2.48 -2.97
C CYS A 89 4.68 -1.62 -1.79
N LEU A 90 4.06 -2.27 -0.79
CA LEU A 90 3.52 -1.64 0.41
C LEU A 90 4.51 -1.59 1.59
N ALA A 91 5.66 -2.24 1.47
CA ALA A 91 6.69 -2.23 2.49
C ALA A 91 7.23 -0.81 2.73
N LEU A 92 7.71 -0.58 3.96
CA LEU A 92 8.39 0.66 4.32
C LEU A 92 9.54 0.95 3.35
N SER A 93 9.69 2.23 2.99
CA SER A 93 10.83 2.65 2.19
C SER A 93 12.13 2.39 2.95
N THR A 94 13.24 2.28 2.23
CA THR A 94 14.56 2.15 2.88
C THR A 94 14.85 3.32 3.82
N GLY A 95 14.34 4.52 3.51
CA GLY A 95 14.42 5.69 4.38
C GLY A 95 13.65 5.49 5.69
N ASP A 96 12.40 5.06 5.60
CA ASP A 96 11.54 4.84 6.76
C ASP A 96 12.08 3.71 7.65
N LYS A 97 12.57 2.62 7.04
CA LYS A 97 13.25 1.53 7.78
C LYS A 97 14.45 2.04 8.57
N ARG A 98 15.25 2.94 7.98
CA ARG A 98 16.40 3.55 8.68
C ARG A 98 15.97 4.52 9.77
N GLN A 99 14.88 5.28 9.55
CA GLN A 99 14.34 6.17 10.58
C GLN A 99 13.82 5.36 11.77
N ALA A 100 12.99 4.34 11.52
CA ALA A 100 12.49 3.45 12.55
C ALA A 100 13.63 2.78 13.33
N LEU A 101 14.71 2.36 12.66
CA LEU A 101 15.89 1.83 13.32
C LEU A 101 16.57 2.85 14.24
N ARG A 102 16.71 4.11 13.79
CA ARG A 102 17.27 5.19 14.64
C ARG A 102 16.39 5.42 15.87
N ASP A 103 15.08 5.45 15.69
CA ASP A 103 14.13 5.67 16.78
C ASP A 103 14.19 4.53 17.80
N MET A 104 14.31 3.27 17.34
CA MET A 104 14.52 2.11 18.21
C MET A 104 15.82 2.21 19.00
N LEU A 105 16.93 2.62 18.37
CA LEU A 105 18.23 2.76 19.04
C LEU A 105 18.21 3.88 20.09
N ALA A 106 17.56 5.01 19.79
CA ALA A 106 17.37 6.10 20.74
C ALA A 106 16.57 5.61 21.96
N PHE A 107 15.45 4.92 21.72
CA PHE A 107 14.62 4.36 22.79
C PHE A 107 15.41 3.37 23.69
N ILE A 108 16.20 2.48 23.10
CA ILE A 108 17.05 1.53 23.85
C ILE A 108 18.04 2.27 24.75
N SER A 109 18.71 3.31 24.21
CA SER A 109 19.70 4.10 24.95
C SER A 109 19.05 4.88 26.09
N GLU A 110 17.93 5.55 25.83
CA GLU A 110 17.22 6.38 26.82
C GLU A 110 16.67 5.55 27.98
N ASN A 111 16.26 4.31 27.70
CA ASN A 111 15.65 3.42 28.69
C ASN A 111 16.65 2.41 29.29
N ASN A 112 17.95 2.52 28.97
CA ASN A 112 18.99 1.57 29.40
C ASN A 112 18.60 0.10 29.17
N ILE A 113 18.02 -0.20 28.01
CA ILE A 113 17.59 -1.55 27.66
C ILE A 113 18.83 -2.35 27.24
N LEU A 114 19.38 -3.14 28.16
CA LEU A 114 20.59 -3.93 27.93
C LEU A 114 20.33 -5.25 27.20
N HIS A 115 19.09 -5.74 27.25
CA HIS A 115 18.72 -7.04 26.70
C HIS A 115 17.47 -6.95 25.84
N LEU A 116 17.60 -7.31 24.57
CA LEU A 116 16.48 -7.59 23.70
C LEU A 116 16.10 -9.06 23.89
N LYS A 117 14.90 -9.32 24.43
CA LYS A 117 14.34 -10.67 24.45
C LYS A 117 13.73 -10.94 23.07
N ASP A 118 14.50 -11.61 22.22
CA ASP A 118 14.06 -11.94 20.87
C ASP A 118 12.85 -12.89 20.93
N GLY A 119 11.78 -12.56 20.19
CA GLY A 119 10.53 -13.33 20.14
C GLY A 119 10.63 -14.60 19.32
N LYS A 120 11.79 -14.86 18.70
CA LYS A 120 12.12 -16.11 18.00
C LYS A 120 13.53 -16.53 18.41
N SER A 121 13.63 -17.75 18.93
CA SER A 121 14.84 -18.41 19.45
C SER A 121 15.46 -17.82 20.73
N THR A 122 15.13 -18.48 21.83
CA THR A 122 15.92 -18.52 23.06
C THR A 122 17.35 -19.01 22.76
N LEU A 123 18.33 -18.11 22.80
CA LEU A 123 19.74 -18.47 22.95
C LEU A 123 20.27 -17.80 24.21
N PHE A 124 20.35 -18.58 25.28
CA PHE A 124 21.03 -18.19 26.50
C PHE A 124 22.53 -18.16 26.24
N ARG A 125 23.18 -17.04 26.53
CA ARG A 125 24.58 -17.04 26.92
C ARG A 125 24.79 -16.06 28.06
N THR A 126 24.83 -16.60 29.27
CA THR A 126 25.51 -15.96 30.40
C THR A 126 27.00 -15.97 30.09
N VAL A 127 27.65 -14.81 30.15
CA VAL A 127 29.09 -14.74 30.37
C VAL A 127 29.27 -13.94 31.65
N CYS A 128 29.96 -14.56 32.61
CA CYS A 128 30.39 -13.94 33.86
C CYS A 128 31.29 -12.74 33.61
#